data_AF-A0A7K0Z278-F1
#
_entry.id   AF-A0A7K0Z278-F1
#
_cell.length_a   1.000
_cell.length_b   1.000
_cell.length_c   1.000
_cell.angle_alpha   90.00
_cell.angle_beta   90.00
_cell.angle_gamma   90.00
#
_symmetry.space_group_name_H-M   'P 1'
#
loop_
_entity.id
_entity.type
_entity.pdbx_description
1 polymer ?
#
loop_
_entity_poly.entity_id
_entity_poly.type
_entity_poly.pdbx_seq_one_letter_code
_entity_poly.pdbx_strand_id
1 'polypeptide(L)' 'QREPDFGFCYAAFRWANGHSLSSVLKGTDMTVGDFVRSIKQLIDLLTQIGGAAEELRPACRDGIKRLDRGVISYMLGDL' A
#
# COMPACT_ATOMS: atom_id res chain seq x y z
N GLN A 1 -19.32 -13.85 6.96
CA GLN A 1 -17.95 -13.34 6.78
C GLN A 1 -18.00 -12.36 5.62
N ARG A 2 -17.59 -11.10 5.82
CA ARG A 2 -17.57 -10.11 4.73
C ARG A 2 -16.55 -10.59 3.69
N GLU A 3 -16.92 -10.65 2.42
CA GLU A 3 -15.99 -11.05 1.36
C GLU A 3 -14.78 -10.09 1.34
N PRO A 4 -13.58 -10.58 0.97
CA PRO A 4 -12.44 -9.71 0.77
C PRO A 4 -12.79 -8.61 -0.23
N ASP A 5 -12.72 -7.36 0.19
CA ASP A 5 -12.96 -6.22 -0.69
C ASP A 5 -11.78 -6.07 -1.65
N PHE A 6 -11.96 -6.57 -2.88
CA PHE A 6 -10.97 -6.46 -3.95
C PHE A 6 -10.77 -5.01 -4.44
N GLY A 7 -11.60 -4.06 -4.02
CA GLY A 7 -11.50 -2.64 -4.39
C GLY A 7 -10.15 -2.04 -4.00
N PHE A 8 -9.57 -2.46 -2.88
CA PHE A 8 -8.26 -1.97 -2.46
C PHE A 8 -7.10 -2.55 -3.29
N CYS A 9 -7.18 -3.81 -3.76
CA CYS A 9 -6.10 -4.43 -4.53
C CYS A 9 -5.76 -3.63 -5.79
N TYR A 10 -6.79 -3.18 -6.52
CA TYR A 10 -6.60 -2.38 -7.73
C TYR A 10 -6.05 -0.99 -7.41
N ALA A 11 -6.51 -0.37 -6.31
CA ALA A 11 -5.99 0.92 -5.85
C ALA A 11 -4.50 0.83 -5.45
N ALA A 12 -4.13 -0.18 -4.68
CA ALA A 12 -2.75 -0.45 -4.29
C ALA A 12 -1.86 -0.73 -5.51
N PHE A 13 -2.34 -1.50 -6.48
CA PHE A 13 -1.64 -1.74 -7.74
C PHE A 13 -1.39 -0.45 -8.52
N ARG A 14 -2.41 0.39 -8.74
CA ARG A 14 -2.24 1.67 -9.44
C ARG A 14 -1.29 2.60 -8.69
N TRP A 15 -1.36 2.62 -7.37
CA TRP A 15 -0.43 3.37 -6.55
C TRP A 15 1.01 2.88 -6.70
N ALA A 16 1.27 1.57 -6.60
CA ALA A 16 2.62 1.02 -6.80
C ALA A 16 3.17 1.29 -8.22
N ASN A 17 2.30 1.51 -9.21
CA ASN A 17 2.66 1.88 -10.59
C ASN A 17 2.78 3.40 -10.82
N GLY A 18 2.74 4.24 -9.77
CA GLY A 18 3.04 5.66 -9.86
C GLY A 18 1.85 6.60 -10.12
N HIS A 19 0.61 6.10 -10.13
CA HIS A 19 -0.57 6.96 -10.29
C HIS A 19 -0.74 7.97 -9.14
N SER A 20 -1.27 9.17 -9.41
CA SER A 20 -1.54 10.16 -8.35
C SER A 20 -2.62 9.67 -7.37
N LEU A 21 -2.61 10.19 -6.14
CA LEU A 21 -3.64 9.88 -5.13
C LEU A 21 -5.04 10.20 -5.66
N SER A 22 -5.21 11.38 -6.27
CA SER A 22 -6.47 11.80 -6.87
C SER A 22 -6.95 10.84 -7.97
N SER A 23 -6.03 10.32 -8.79
CA SER A 23 -6.35 9.33 -9.82
C SER A 23 -6.79 8.00 -9.20
N VAL A 24 -6.10 7.55 -8.15
CA VAL A 24 -6.39 6.29 -7.44
C VAL A 24 -7.78 6.32 -6.79
N LEU A 25 -8.15 7.43 -6.13
CA LEU A 25 -9.43 7.59 -5.43
C LEU A 25 -10.62 7.85 -6.35
N LYS A 26 -10.36 8.29 -7.59
CA LYS A 26 -11.43 8.65 -8.54
C LYS A 26 -12.36 7.47 -8.80
N GLY A 27 -13.65 7.67 -8.51
CA GLY A 27 -14.69 6.66 -8.72
C GLY A 27 -14.73 5.58 -7.62
N THR A 28 -14.08 5.82 -6.48
CA THR A 28 -14.15 4.94 -5.30
C THR A 28 -14.79 5.71 -4.13
N ASP A 29 -15.43 4.99 -3.22
CA ASP A 29 -15.94 5.55 -1.94
C ASP A 29 -14.84 5.65 -0.86
N MET A 30 -13.59 5.36 -1.22
CA MET A 30 -12.46 5.34 -0.29
C MET A 30 -12.02 6.77 0.04
N THR A 31 -11.91 7.09 1.32
CA THR A 31 -11.35 8.37 1.76
C THR A 31 -9.81 8.35 1.64
N VAL A 32 -9.19 9.53 1.63
CA VAL A 32 -7.72 9.65 1.69
C VAL A 32 -7.16 8.95 2.94
N GLY A 33 -7.82 9.10 4.09
CA GLY A 33 -7.40 8.49 5.34
C GLY A 33 -7.46 6.96 5.31
N ASP A 34 -8.51 6.40 4.70
CA ASP A 34 -8.64 4.96 4.52
C ASP A 34 -7.57 4.42 3.59
N PHE A 35 -7.31 5.11 2.48
CA PHE A 35 -6.24 4.74 1.55
C PHE A 35 -4.87 4.71 2.23
N VAL A 36 -4.51 5.78 2.96
CA VAL A 36 -3.24 5.86 3.69
C VAL A 36 -3.14 4.71 4.69
N ARG A 37 -4.20 4.46 5.47
CA ARG A 37 -4.24 3.39 6.45
C ARG A 37 -4.00 2.02 5.79
N SER A 38 -4.70 1.74 4.69
CA SER A 38 -4.59 0.46 4.00
C SER A 38 -3.21 0.26 3.35
N ILE A 39 -2.57 1.31 2.82
CA ILE A 39 -1.20 1.22 2.29
C ILE A 39 -0.19 0.95 3.41
N LYS A 40 -0.33 1.58 4.58
CA LYS A 40 0.52 1.30 5.74
C LYS A 40 0.39 -0.15 6.21
N GLN A 41 -0.85 -0.63 6.34
CA GLN A 41 -1.12 -2.03 6.68
C GLN A 41 -0.52 -3.01 5.66
N LEU A 42 -0.56 -2.67 4.37
CA LEU A 42 0.07 -3.47 3.31
C LEU A 42 1.61 -3.47 3.43
N ILE A 43 2.24 -2.32 3.72
CA ILE A 43 3.69 -2.23 3.96
C ILE A 43 4.10 -3.05 5.19
N ASP A 44 3.35 -2.96 6.28
CA ASP A 44 3.59 -3.73 7.50
C ASP A 44 3.49 -5.23 7.22
N LEU A 45 2.47 -5.65 6.46
CA LEU A 45 2.29 -7.04 6.05
C LEU A 45 3.46 -7.52 5.19
N LEU A 46 3.90 -6.75 4.20
CA LEU A 46 5.06 -7.09 3.37
C LEU A 46 6.35 -7.20 4.20
N THR A 47 6.50 -6.34 5.22
CA THR A 47 7.62 -6.38 6.16
C THR A 47 7.61 -7.67 6.98
N GLN A 48 6.44 -8.06 7.51
CA GLN A 48 6.27 -9.31 8.25
C GLN A 48 6.54 -10.54 7.37
N ILE A 49 6.02 -10.56 6.13
CA ILE A 49 6.27 -11.65 5.18
C ILE A 49 7.77 -11.77 4.87
N GLY A 50 8.45 -10.66 4.58
CA GLY A 50 9.89 -10.68 4.30
C GLY A 50 10.76 -11.02 5.51
N GLY A 51 10.22 -10.86 6.73
CA GLY A 51 10.83 -11.34 7.97
C GLY A 51 10.62 -12.84 8.21
N ALA A 52 9.43 -13.35 7.85
CA ALA A 52 9.04 -14.75 8.04
C ALA A 52 9.60 -15.71 6.97
N ALA A 53 9.77 -15.23 5.73
CA ALA A 53 10.25 -16.01 4.59
C ALA A 53 11.38 -15.24 3.87
N GLU A 54 12.62 -15.72 4.02
CA GLU A 54 13.81 -15.03 3.51
C GLU A 54 13.85 -14.99 1.97
N GLU A 55 13.37 -16.06 1.32
CA GLU A 55 13.24 -16.16 -0.13
C GLU A 55 12.27 -15.13 -0.73
N LEU A 56 11.29 -14.66 0.05
CA LEU A 56 10.33 -13.63 -0.37
C LEU A 56 10.81 -12.21 -0.07
N ARG A 57 11.82 -12.06 0.80
CA ARG A 57 12.32 -10.75 1.26
C ARG A 57 12.67 -9.78 0.12
N PRO A 58 13.34 -10.19 -0.99
CA PRO A 58 13.62 -9.28 -2.10
C PRO A 58 12.35 -8.74 -2.76
N ALA A 59 11.35 -9.60 -3.00
CA ALA A 59 10.08 -9.20 -3.59
C ALA A 59 9.27 -8.29 -2.66
N CYS A 60 9.23 -8.60 -1.36
CA CYS A 60 8.60 -7.74 -0.36
C CYS A 60 9.25 -6.35 -0.30
N ARG A 61 10.59 -6.27 -0.32
CA ARG A 61 11.31 -5.00 -0.33
C ARG A 61 11.05 -4.17 -1.59
N ASP A 62 10.99 -4.79 -2.76
CA ASP A 62 10.63 -4.08 -4.00
C ASP A 62 9.19 -3.54 -3.94
N GLY A 63 8.26 -4.35 -3.44
CA GLY A 63 6.87 -3.93 -3.23
C GLY A 63 6.76 -2.72 -2.28
N ILE A 64 7.43 -2.77 -1.12
CA ILE A 64 7.44 -1.67 -0.15
C ILE A 64 8.00 -0.40 -0.79
N LYS A 65 9.12 -0.49 -1.52
CA LYS A 65 9.74 0.67 -2.19
C LYS A 65 8.81 1.35 -3.20
N ARG A 66 7.93 0.60 -3.86
CA ARG A 66 6.95 1.16 -4.81
C ARG A 66 5.75 1.80 -4.11
N LEU A 67 5.37 1.29 -2.94
CA LEU A 67 4.24 1.77 -2.14
C LEU A 67 4.60 3.00 -1.29
N ASP A 68 5.82 3.04 -0.77
CA ASP A 68 6.34 4.12 0.06
C ASP A 68 6.76 5.33 -0.80
N ARG A 69 5.78 6.19 -1.10
CA ARG A 69 5.99 7.44 -1.85
C ARG A 69 4.98 8.51 -1.47
N GLY A 70 5.22 9.75 -1.88
CA GLY A 70 4.26 10.86 -1.76
C GLY A 70 3.71 11.03 -0.34
N VAL A 71 2.37 11.15 -0.21
CA VAL A 71 1.69 11.33 1.10
C VAL A 71 1.98 10.21 2.11
N ILE A 72 2.40 9.02 1.65
CA ILE A 72 2.75 7.91 2.52
C ILE A 72 4.12 8.16 3.18
N SER A 73 5.12 8.55 2.41
CA SER A 73 6.49 8.79 2.91
C SER A 73 6.59 10.01 3.82
N TYR A 74 5.87 11.10 3.51
CA TYR A 74 5.86 12.29 4.36
C TYR A 74 5.39 12.00 5.79
N MET A 75 4.53 11.00 5.98
CA MET A 75 4.03 10.61 7.31
C MET A 75 4.83 9.48 7.99
N LEU A 76 5.84 8.91 7.33
CA LEU A 76 6.76 7.92 7.91
C LEU A 76 8.05 8.57 8.41
N GLY A 77 8.45 9.72 7.85
CA GLY A 77 9.60 10.50 8.32
C GLY A 77 9.36 11.33 9.58
N ASP A 78 8.09 11.46 10.01
CA ASP A 78 7.68 12.20 11.22
C ASP A 78 7.38 11.26 12.42
N LEU A 79 7.79 9.98 12.34
CA LEU A 79 7.82 9.00 13.45
C LEU A 79 9.26 8.65 13.80
#